data_AF-A0A9W6C1U5-F1
#
_entry.id   AF-A0A9W6C1U5-F1
#
_cell.length_a   1.000
_cell.length_b   1.000
_cell.length_c   1.000
_cell.angle_alpha   90.00
_cell.angle_beta   90.00
_cell.angle_gamma   90.00
#
_symmetry.space_group_name_H-M   'P 1'
#
loop_
_entity.id
_entity.type
_entity.pdbx_description
1 polymer ?
#
loop_
_entity_poly.entity_id
_entity_poly.type
_entity_poly.pdbx_seq_one_letter_code
_entity_poly.pdbx_strand_id
1 'polypeptide(L)'
;MLSMRQADPVREGSALEQVRRWARRSWSHAAKDGPAGLIIDVSGMPDLFDGEEHLRADLEARLERVDRNAQGSAADDEVGFADLWPVFLFLDPARIGPDAREVPASVMARYKARQVRKLHWISPQDDRLVPLMDLWQRQQFAASGYTLTALAVIPLQELQPGRRTLSAVEVALRDALRLWIFALLPAIEALFDRSPGLKGDYLSAFDCIAWNAPHLMALAQASLARRSGHAAVTGDPGDCEDQSVLRVFLAMQADEGRKQRLVVHDGEAVRQYQGVALQKRYLDRAKASLAPGAGLQEIESHLLRHIELLDLLAKGRRVATSILAARLGEMRDYVQGLESLGGAGAHGIRHAPDGHGKRQRAAANRVNAAQKPEAFVQPPDDTAPVPRFTPQELAGLAFLCDIDGFQISLQHLLLCPEIWAARALGALRFNRRPVSEAEIAPLRTWLEATHVPEPGLDLIETSCRDIAVTVADLQNMLLWPPMREMRDRSS
;
A
#
# COMPACT_ATOMS: atom_id res chain seq x y z
N MET A 1 -9.87 -22.04 45.09
CA MET A 1 -11.07 -21.23 45.34
C MET A 1 -11.81 -21.12 44.02
N LEU A 2 -12.98 -21.75 43.88
CA LEU A 2 -13.78 -21.73 42.64
C LEU A 2 -14.70 -20.51 42.68
N SER A 3 -14.65 -19.67 41.64
CA SER A 3 -15.53 -18.52 41.47
C SER A 3 -16.51 -18.80 40.33
N MET A 4 -17.81 -18.63 40.59
CA MET A 4 -18.86 -18.75 39.57
C MET A 4 -19.28 -17.36 39.10
N ARG A 5 -19.19 -17.09 37.80
CA ARG A 5 -19.80 -15.91 37.16
C ARG A 5 -20.97 -16.31 36.30
N GLN A 6 -21.93 -15.41 36.15
CA GLN A 6 -23.05 -15.60 35.23
C GLN A 6 -22.55 -15.58 33.78
N ALA A 7 -23.04 -16.51 32.95
CA ALA A 7 -22.68 -16.57 31.53
C ALA A 7 -23.19 -15.33 30.80
N ASP A 8 -22.39 -14.79 29.87
CA ASP A 8 -22.75 -13.64 29.02
C ASP A 8 -22.56 -14.03 27.54
N PRO A 9 -23.55 -14.75 26.96
CA PRO A 9 -23.43 -15.31 25.61
C PRO A 9 -23.34 -14.25 24.51
N VAL A 10 -23.86 -13.04 24.77
CA VAL A 10 -23.84 -11.93 23.81
C VAL A 10 -22.44 -11.35 23.72
N ARG A 11 -21.80 -11.08 24.87
CA ARG A 11 -20.42 -10.60 24.92
C ARG A 11 -19.44 -11.64 24.40
N GLU A 12 -19.63 -12.91 24.78
CA GLU A 12 -18.81 -14.04 24.30
C GLU A 12 -18.95 -14.26 22.78
N GLY A 13 -20.16 -14.17 22.25
CA GLY A 13 -20.41 -14.25 20.80
C GLY A 13 -19.83 -13.08 20.00
N SER A 14 -19.80 -11.88 20.60
CA SER A 14 -19.15 -10.68 20.03
C SER A 14 -17.62 -10.80 20.05
N ALA A 15 -17.04 -11.29 21.15
CA ALA A 15 -15.61 -11.56 21.26
C ALA A 15 -15.18 -12.63 20.25
N LEU A 16 -15.93 -13.73 20.13
CA LEU A 16 -15.66 -14.77 19.12
C LEU A 16 -15.78 -14.24 17.69
N GLU A 17 -16.69 -13.30 17.42
CA GLU A 17 -16.78 -12.63 16.12
C GLU A 17 -15.58 -11.72 15.84
N GLN A 18 -15.04 -11.04 16.84
CA GLN A 18 -13.82 -10.24 16.71
C GLN A 18 -12.60 -11.13 16.45
N VAL A 19 -12.46 -12.23 17.19
CA VAL A 19 -11.40 -13.23 16.98
C VAL A 19 -11.54 -13.89 15.60
N ARG A 20 -12.77 -14.19 15.15
CA ARG A 20 -13.01 -14.68 13.80
C ARG A 20 -12.63 -13.67 12.73
N ARG A 21 -13.01 -12.40 12.87
CA ARG A 21 -12.64 -11.35 11.89
C ARG A 21 -11.13 -11.14 11.86
N TRP A 22 -10.47 -11.16 13.02
CA TRP A 22 -9.02 -11.17 13.14
C TRP A 22 -8.42 -12.37 12.39
N ALA A 23 -8.89 -13.58 12.68
CA ALA A 23 -8.41 -14.80 12.03
C ALA A 23 -8.68 -14.80 10.51
N ARG A 24 -9.82 -14.28 10.04
CA ARG A 24 -10.13 -14.15 8.60
C ARG A 24 -9.25 -13.13 7.89
N ARG A 25 -8.67 -12.17 8.60
CA ARG A 25 -7.70 -11.21 8.05
C ARG A 25 -6.30 -11.77 8.04
N SER A 26 -5.95 -12.55 9.07
CA SER A 26 -4.66 -13.22 9.19
C SER A 26 -4.59 -14.58 8.50
N TRP A 27 -5.71 -15.13 8.00
CA TRP A 27 -5.80 -16.44 7.36
C TRP A 27 -6.89 -16.45 6.28
N SER A 28 -6.67 -17.23 5.22
CA SER A 28 -7.60 -17.30 4.08
C SER A 28 -8.98 -17.79 4.48
N HIS A 29 -9.11 -18.67 5.49
CA HIS A 29 -10.39 -19.26 5.92
C HIS A 29 -10.47 -19.41 7.44
N ALA A 30 -11.43 -18.71 8.07
CA ALA A 30 -11.79 -18.93 9.47
C ALA A 30 -13.31 -18.86 9.69
N ALA A 31 -13.87 -19.87 10.36
CA ALA A 31 -15.30 -20.05 10.61
C ALA A 31 -15.56 -20.33 12.10
N LYS A 32 -16.72 -19.91 12.61
CA LYS A 32 -17.12 -20.29 13.98
C LYS A 32 -17.43 -21.78 14.01
N ASP A 33 -17.01 -22.43 15.07
CA ASP A 33 -17.36 -23.79 15.43
C ASP A 33 -18.15 -23.75 16.75
N GLY A 34 -19.46 -23.57 16.62
CA GLY A 34 -20.34 -23.35 17.77
C GLY A 34 -20.13 -22.00 18.49
N PRO A 35 -20.57 -21.89 19.75
CA PRO A 35 -20.60 -20.63 20.50
C PRO A 35 -19.24 -20.19 21.08
N ALA A 36 -18.25 -21.09 21.14
CA ALA A 36 -16.94 -20.82 21.73
C ALA A 36 -15.75 -21.28 20.85
N GLY A 37 -16.00 -21.98 19.75
CA GLY A 37 -14.95 -22.52 18.89
C GLY A 37 -14.73 -21.69 17.64
N LEU A 38 -13.51 -21.73 17.12
CA LEU A 38 -13.13 -21.20 15.83
C LEU A 38 -12.35 -22.29 15.08
N ILE A 39 -12.74 -22.58 13.85
CA ILE A 39 -11.96 -23.39 12.92
C ILE A 39 -11.22 -22.44 12.00
N ILE A 40 -9.90 -22.59 11.92
CA ILE A 40 -9.02 -21.87 11.00
C ILE A 40 -8.41 -22.91 10.07
N ASP A 41 -8.62 -22.76 8.76
CA ASP A 41 -7.91 -23.58 7.78
C ASP A 41 -6.52 -23.00 7.53
N VAL A 42 -5.51 -23.80 7.87
CA VAL A 42 -4.09 -23.47 7.73
C VAL A 42 -3.43 -24.24 6.59
N SER A 43 -4.20 -24.93 5.73
CA SER A 43 -3.67 -25.77 4.66
C SER A 43 -2.63 -25.05 3.79
N GLY A 44 -1.37 -25.52 3.81
CA GLY A 44 -0.27 -24.94 3.03
C GLY A 44 0.60 -23.92 3.78
N MET A 45 0.13 -23.37 4.90
CA MET A 45 0.91 -22.47 5.77
C MET A 45 1.99 -23.16 6.60
N PRO A 46 1.86 -24.42 7.05
CA PRO A 46 2.90 -25.11 7.81
C PRO A 46 4.26 -25.19 7.10
N ASP A 47 4.29 -25.16 5.76
CA ASP A 47 5.54 -25.04 4.97
C ASP A 47 6.35 -23.80 5.35
N LEU A 48 5.66 -22.73 5.74
CA LEU A 48 6.24 -21.43 6.07
C LEU A 48 6.66 -21.35 7.55
N PHE A 49 6.26 -22.30 8.38
CA PHE A 49 6.44 -22.26 9.83
C PHE A 49 7.26 -23.43 10.39
N ASP A 50 7.90 -24.24 9.55
CA ASP A 50 8.59 -25.48 9.95
C ASP A 50 7.63 -26.51 10.58
N GLY A 51 6.42 -26.62 10.03
CA GLY A 51 5.41 -27.61 10.41
C GLY A 51 4.24 -27.06 11.22
N GLU A 52 3.24 -27.93 11.41
CA GLU A 52 1.95 -27.57 12.04
C GLU A 52 2.08 -27.19 13.52
N GLU A 53 3.00 -27.83 14.26
CA GLU A 53 3.20 -27.52 15.67
C GLU A 53 3.73 -26.10 15.91
N HIS A 54 4.70 -25.67 15.11
CA HIS A 54 5.26 -24.33 15.18
C HIS A 54 4.27 -23.27 14.71
N LEU A 55 3.44 -23.58 13.71
CA LEU A 55 2.35 -22.72 13.28
C LEU A 55 1.29 -22.56 14.39
N ARG A 56 0.94 -23.67 15.05
CA ARG A 56 -0.01 -23.67 16.18
C ARG A 56 0.52 -22.89 17.38
N ALA A 57 1.79 -23.07 17.76
CA ALA A 57 2.40 -22.32 18.85
C ALA A 57 2.41 -20.81 18.56
N ASP A 58 2.65 -20.41 17.31
CA ASP A 58 2.55 -19.01 16.89
C ASP A 58 1.11 -18.50 16.97
N LEU A 59 0.13 -19.30 16.54
CA LEU A 59 -1.30 -18.97 16.63
C LEU A 59 -1.76 -18.77 18.07
N GLU A 60 -1.40 -19.69 18.97
CA GLU A 60 -1.71 -19.64 20.40
C GLU A 60 -1.13 -18.38 21.03
N ALA A 61 0.14 -18.07 20.75
CA ALA A 61 0.79 -16.86 21.25
C ALA A 61 0.09 -15.58 20.76
N ARG A 62 -0.48 -15.55 19.56
CA ARG A 62 -1.24 -14.40 19.03
C ARG A 62 -2.61 -14.27 19.69
N LEU A 63 -3.31 -15.38 19.89
CA LEU A 63 -4.63 -15.40 20.53
C LEU A 63 -4.55 -14.96 22.00
N GLU A 64 -3.54 -15.44 22.74
CA GLU A 64 -3.28 -14.97 24.11
C GLU A 64 -3.06 -13.46 24.17
N ARG A 65 -2.46 -12.87 23.14
CA ARG A 65 -2.21 -11.41 23.07
C ARG A 65 -3.50 -10.63 22.80
N VAL A 66 -4.33 -11.10 21.89
CA VAL A 66 -5.66 -10.51 21.65
C VAL A 66 -6.49 -10.54 22.94
N ASP A 67 -6.42 -11.64 23.68
CA ASP A 67 -7.13 -11.80 24.96
C ASP A 67 -6.57 -10.86 26.04
N ARG A 68 -5.24 -10.74 26.19
CA ARG A 68 -4.61 -9.77 27.12
C ARG A 68 -5.00 -8.33 26.82
N ASN A 69 -5.04 -7.94 25.55
CA ASN A 69 -5.41 -6.58 25.15
C ASN A 69 -6.91 -6.30 25.36
N ALA A 70 -7.78 -7.31 25.21
CA ALA A 70 -9.20 -7.19 25.49
C ALA A 70 -9.53 -7.09 27.00
N GLN A 71 -8.61 -7.53 27.87
CA GLN A 71 -8.74 -7.48 29.33
C GLN A 71 -8.11 -6.22 29.95
N GLY A 72 -7.34 -5.44 29.19
CA GLY A 72 -6.74 -4.16 29.60
C GLY A 72 -7.69 -2.97 29.47
N SER A 73 -7.72 -2.12 30.49
CA SER A 73 -8.46 -0.85 30.56
C SER A 73 -8.27 -0.01 29.28
N ALA A 74 -9.36 0.63 28.82
CA ALA A 74 -9.37 1.60 27.73
C ALA A 74 -8.37 2.75 27.95
N ALA A 75 -7.13 2.55 27.49
CA ALA A 75 -6.12 3.58 27.24
C ALA A 75 -5.09 2.98 26.27
N ASP A 76 -5.19 3.42 25.01
CA ASP A 76 -4.15 3.53 23.99
C ASP A 76 -3.08 2.43 23.87
N ASP A 77 -3.34 1.50 22.95
CA ASP A 77 -2.46 1.23 21.80
C ASP A 77 -3.23 0.24 20.90
N GLU A 78 -3.94 0.76 19.91
CA GLU A 78 -4.58 -0.05 18.88
C GLU A 78 -3.46 -0.75 18.09
N VAL A 79 -3.22 -2.05 18.36
CA VAL A 79 -2.18 -2.83 17.65
C VAL A 79 -2.40 -2.69 16.15
N GLY A 80 -1.43 -2.08 15.46
CA GLY A 80 -1.51 -1.85 14.03
C GLY A 80 -1.57 -3.17 13.27
N PHE A 81 -2.34 -3.20 12.18
CA PHE A 81 -2.55 -4.40 11.36
C PHE A 81 -1.23 -5.08 10.92
N ALA A 82 -0.19 -4.29 10.66
CA ALA A 82 1.13 -4.77 10.25
C ALA A 82 1.96 -5.39 11.39
N ASP A 83 1.64 -5.10 12.65
CA ASP A 83 2.34 -5.68 13.81
C ASP A 83 1.99 -7.16 14.02
N LEU A 84 0.94 -7.63 13.35
CA LEU A 84 0.47 -9.01 13.39
C LEU A 84 1.01 -9.86 12.23
N TRP A 85 1.76 -9.26 11.30
CA TRP A 85 2.31 -9.99 10.16
C TRP A 85 3.57 -10.74 10.57
N PRO A 86 3.68 -12.04 10.26
CA PRO A 86 4.92 -12.77 10.49
C PRO A 86 5.99 -12.27 9.53
N VAL A 87 7.15 -11.95 10.10
CA VAL A 87 8.31 -11.45 9.39
C VAL A 87 9.43 -12.47 9.47
N PHE A 88 9.94 -12.86 8.32
CA PHE A 88 10.99 -13.84 8.16
C PHE A 88 12.29 -13.14 7.78
N LEU A 89 13.33 -13.40 8.55
CA LEU A 89 14.70 -13.03 8.23
C LEU A 89 15.45 -14.29 7.83
N PHE A 90 15.89 -14.35 6.58
CA PHE A 90 16.72 -15.43 6.05
C PHE A 90 18.16 -14.98 5.99
N LEU A 91 19.08 -15.79 6.50
CA LEU A 91 20.51 -15.52 6.57
C LEU A 91 21.29 -16.63 5.87
N ASP A 92 22.21 -16.25 4.99
CA ASP A 92 23.13 -17.17 4.33
C ASP A 92 24.27 -17.49 5.31
N PRO A 93 24.35 -18.74 5.80
CA PRO A 93 25.41 -19.12 6.74
C PRO A 93 26.81 -18.95 6.15
N ALA A 94 26.98 -19.02 4.83
CA ALA A 94 28.27 -18.89 4.17
C ALA A 94 28.77 -17.44 4.11
N ARG A 95 27.85 -16.46 4.13
CA ARG A 95 28.20 -15.02 4.08
C ARG A 95 28.18 -14.38 5.46
N ILE A 96 27.13 -14.60 6.24
CA ILE A 96 26.86 -13.82 7.45
C ILE A 96 27.60 -14.35 8.70
N GLY A 97 28.02 -15.62 8.67
CA GLY A 97 28.59 -16.32 9.83
C GLY A 97 27.56 -16.57 10.95
N PRO A 98 27.92 -17.29 12.03
CA PRO A 98 26.96 -17.82 13.01
C PRO A 98 26.24 -16.79 13.90
N ASP A 99 26.74 -15.54 13.98
CA ASP A 99 26.27 -14.54 14.95
C ASP A 99 25.45 -13.39 14.33
N ALA A 100 25.15 -13.44 13.03
CA ALA A 100 24.43 -12.37 12.32
C ALA A 100 25.08 -10.97 12.39
N ARG A 101 26.37 -10.88 12.73
CA ARG A 101 27.09 -9.60 12.95
C ARG A 101 27.23 -8.76 11.68
N GLU A 102 27.17 -9.41 10.52
CA GLU A 102 27.25 -8.77 9.21
C GLU A 102 25.89 -8.25 8.70
N VAL A 103 24.79 -8.56 9.40
CA VAL A 103 23.48 -7.98 9.09
C VAL A 103 23.46 -6.52 9.56
N PRO A 104 23.08 -5.55 8.72
CA PRO A 104 23.02 -4.16 9.13
C PRO A 104 22.15 -3.95 10.38
N ALA A 105 22.62 -3.14 11.32
CA ALA A 105 21.96 -2.92 12.61
C ALA A 105 20.52 -2.41 12.44
N SER A 106 20.30 -1.58 11.43
CA SER A 106 19.01 -1.03 11.00
C SER A 106 18.03 -2.11 10.52
N VAL A 107 18.49 -3.14 9.78
CA VAL A 107 17.70 -4.34 9.43
C VAL A 107 17.31 -5.10 10.70
N MET A 108 18.28 -5.36 11.56
CA MET A 108 18.06 -6.14 12.77
C MET A 108 17.14 -5.41 13.77
N ALA A 109 17.25 -4.09 13.88
CA ALA A 109 16.35 -3.27 14.69
C ALA A 109 14.90 -3.37 14.18
N ARG A 110 14.70 -3.27 12.87
CA ARG A 110 13.37 -3.38 12.25
C ARG A 110 12.78 -4.78 12.40
N TYR A 111 13.60 -5.83 12.25
CA TYR A 111 13.19 -7.21 12.55
C TYR A 111 12.79 -7.38 14.02
N LYS A 112 13.59 -6.86 14.96
CA LYS A 112 13.33 -6.94 16.41
C LYS A 112 12.10 -6.14 16.84
N ALA A 113 11.82 -5.02 16.17
CA ALA A 113 10.62 -4.21 16.42
C ALA A 113 9.32 -4.96 16.08
N ARG A 114 9.39 -6.03 15.30
CA ARG A 114 8.22 -6.85 14.96
C ARG A 114 7.87 -7.80 16.09
N GLN A 115 6.59 -7.84 16.39
CA GLN A 115 6.02 -8.71 17.41
C GLN A 115 6.06 -10.19 16.99
N VAL A 116 5.92 -10.47 15.68
CA VAL A 116 5.98 -11.83 15.12
C VAL A 116 7.14 -11.96 14.16
N ARG A 117 8.15 -12.73 14.54
CA ARG A 117 9.42 -12.81 13.82
C ARG A 117 10.02 -14.21 13.82
N LYS A 118 10.54 -14.65 12.68
CA LYS A 118 11.19 -15.95 12.46
C LYS A 118 12.53 -15.77 11.77
N LEU A 119 13.53 -16.52 12.23
CA LEU A 119 14.91 -16.46 11.71
C LEU A 119 15.27 -17.82 11.12
N HIS A 120 15.77 -17.82 9.88
CA HIS A 120 16.19 -19.04 9.19
C HIS A 120 17.62 -18.92 8.69
N TRP A 121 18.45 -19.91 9.03
CA TRP A 121 19.79 -20.09 8.48
C TRP A 121 19.71 -21.06 7.31
N ILE A 122 19.78 -20.52 6.09
CA ILE A 122 19.52 -21.30 4.89
C ILE A 122 20.34 -20.77 3.72
N SER A 123 20.88 -21.69 2.92
CA SER A 123 21.61 -21.32 1.70
C SER A 123 20.63 -20.67 0.70
N PRO A 124 21.04 -19.61 -0.01
CA PRO A 124 20.20 -18.99 -1.05
C PRO A 124 19.85 -19.95 -2.21
N GLN A 125 20.58 -21.06 -2.33
CA GLN A 125 20.42 -22.10 -3.34
C GLN A 125 19.57 -23.28 -2.85
N ASP A 126 19.10 -23.26 -1.59
CA ASP A 126 18.25 -24.31 -1.03
C ASP A 126 16.90 -24.34 -1.74
N ASP A 127 16.49 -25.52 -2.20
CA ASP A 127 15.25 -25.72 -2.94
C ASP A 127 14.00 -25.39 -2.11
N ARG A 128 14.10 -25.40 -0.78
CA ARG A 128 13.00 -24.97 0.11
C ARG A 128 12.64 -23.49 -0.05
N LEU A 129 13.52 -22.67 -0.63
CA LEU A 129 13.24 -21.26 -0.92
C LEU A 129 12.46 -21.05 -2.22
N VAL A 130 12.45 -22.02 -3.15
CA VAL A 130 11.71 -21.94 -4.41
C VAL A 130 10.22 -21.59 -4.20
N PRO A 131 9.50 -22.19 -3.24
CA PRO A 131 8.12 -21.77 -2.98
C PRO A 131 8.01 -20.41 -2.27
N LEU A 132 9.07 -19.86 -1.70
CA LEU A 132 9.02 -18.66 -0.85
C LEU A 132 9.44 -17.39 -1.59
N MET A 133 10.29 -17.54 -2.60
CA MET A 133 11.00 -16.46 -3.23
C MET A 133 11.18 -16.74 -4.71
N ASP A 134 10.90 -15.72 -5.52
CA ASP A 134 11.23 -15.73 -6.93
C ASP A 134 12.75 -15.81 -7.15
N LEU A 135 13.14 -16.19 -8.36
CA LEU A 135 14.54 -16.34 -8.74
C LEU A 135 15.36 -15.06 -8.44
N TRP A 136 14.82 -13.90 -8.77
CA TRP A 136 15.51 -12.63 -8.55
C TRP A 136 15.67 -12.31 -7.04
N GLN A 137 14.69 -12.67 -6.20
CA GLN A 137 14.78 -12.48 -4.74
C GLN A 137 15.87 -13.38 -4.15
N ARG A 138 16.01 -14.61 -4.65
CA ARG A 138 17.09 -15.53 -4.26
C ARG A 138 18.45 -15.03 -4.75
N GLN A 139 18.52 -14.45 -5.94
CA GLN A 139 19.75 -13.79 -6.43
C GLN A 139 20.13 -12.59 -5.56
N GLN A 140 19.16 -11.76 -5.16
CA GLN A 140 19.39 -10.66 -4.23
C GLN A 140 19.85 -11.18 -2.86
N PHE A 141 19.20 -12.24 -2.34
CA PHE A 141 19.63 -12.90 -1.11
C PHE A 141 21.06 -13.41 -1.21
N ALA A 142 21.43 -14.08 -2.30
CA ALA A 142 22.80 -14.54 -2.54
C ALA A 142 23.81 -13.37 -2.63
N ALA A 143 23.41 -12.23 -3.16
CA ALA A 143 24.25 -11.04 -3.28
C ALA A 143 24.43 -10.30 -1.95
N SER A 144 23.38 -10.23 -1.12
CA SER A 144 23.39 -9.50 0.15
C SER A 144 23.75 -10.36 1.36
N GLY A 145 23.64 -11.68 1.27
CA GLY A 145 23.80 -12.61 2.40
C GLY A 145 22.61 -12.67 3.35
N TYR A 146 21.59 -11.82 3.17
CA TYR A 146 20.35 -11.83 3.94
C TYR A 146 19.15 -11.37 3.10
N THR A 147 17.94 -11.71 3.54
CA THR A 147 16.70 -11.14 2.99
C THR A 147 15.58 -11.14 4.04
N LEU A 148 14.70 -10.14 3.98
CA LEU A 148 13.57 -9.97 4.89
C LEU A 148 12.26 -10.05 4.09
N THR A 149 11.37 -10.95 4.50
CA THR A 149 10.05 -11.13 3.86
C THR A 149 8.95 -11.03 4.91
N ALA A 150 7.91 -10.24 4.64
CA ALA A 150 6.69 -10.27 5.42
C ALA A 150 5.63 -11.07 4.68
N LEU A 151 4.89 -11.92 5.40
CA LEU A 151 3.70 -12.54 4.84
C LEU A 151 2.49 -11.66 5.15
N ALA A 152 2.06 -10.87 4.17
CA ALA A 152 0.73 -10.29 4.26
C ALA A 152 -0.29 -11.40 4.09
N VAL A 153 -1.17 -11.50 5.07
CA VAL A 153 -2.36 -12.28 4.88
C VAL A 153 -3.49 -11.30 4.58
N ILE A 154 -4.13 -11.56 3.45
CA ILE A 154 -5.21 -10.74 2.94
C ILE A 154 -6.49 -11.55 3.12
N PRO A 155 -7.55 -10.96 3.71
CA PRO A 155 -8.81 -11.64 3.89
C PRO A 155 -9.45 -11.94 2.53
N LEU A 156 -9.11 -13.08 1.92
CA LEU A 156 -9.65 -13.50 0.62
C LEU A 156 -11.18 -13.56 0.63
N GLN A 157 -11.80 -13.83 1.78
CA GLN A 157 -13.24 -13.94 1.94
C GLN A 157 -13.97 -12.61 2.23
N GLU A 158 -13.27 -11.50 2.43
CA GLU A 158 -13.90 -10.18 2.47
C GLU A 158 -14.17 -9.64 1.06
N LEU A 159 -13.60 -10.28 0.02
CA LEU A 159 -13.89 -10.00 -1.38
C LEU A 159 -15.25 -10.61 -1.74
N GLN A 160 -16.32 -9.84 -1.62
CA GLN A 160 -17.65 -10.32 -1.99
C GLN A 160 -17.72 -10.60 -3.51
N PRO A 161 -18.03 -11.84 -3.95
CA PRO A 161 -18.31 -12.11 -5.35
C PRO A 161 -19.67 -11.50 -5.71
N GLY A 162 -19.65 -10.34 -6.38
CA GLY A 162 -20.84 -9.58 -6.78
C GLY A 162 -20.49 -8.42 -7.70
N ARG A 163 -21.49 -7.62 -8.12
CA ARG A 163 -21.36 -6.50 -9.08
C ARG A 163 -20.28 -5.48 -8.63
N ARG A 164 -19.03 -5.75 -9.00
CA ARG A 164 -17.80 -4.95 -8.83
C ARG A 164 -17.78 -4.02 -7.61
N THR A 165 -17.86 -4.59 -6.41
CA THR A 165 -17.60 -3.87 -5.16
C THR A 165 -16.09 -3.61 -5.08
N LEU A 166 -15.67 -2.34 -5.06
CA LEU A 166 -14.26 -1.97 -4.90
C LEU A 166 -13.79 -2.26 -3.46
N SER A 167 -12.54 -2.67 -3.30
CA SER A 167 -11.88 -2.73 -2.00
C SER A 167 -11.76 -1.34 -1.37
N ALA A 168 -11.57 -1.27 -0.04
CA ALA A 168 -11.38 0.00 0.66
C ALA A 168 -10.20 0.81 0.09
N VAL A 169 -9.12 0.13 -0.29
CA VAL A 169 -7.94 0.73 -0.93
C VAL A 169 -8.25 1.31 -2.29
N GLU A 170 -8.96 0.56 -3.15
CA GLU A 170 -9.37 1.07 -4.45
C GLU A 170 -10.32 2.26 -4.34
N VAL A 171 -11.23 2.26 -3.36
CA VAL A 171 -12.10 3.40 -3.07
C VAL A 171 -11.27 4.62 -2.68
N ALA A 172 -10.36 4.48 -1.71
CA ALA A 172 -9.51 5.57 -1.24
C ALA A 172 -8.65 6.16 -2.37
N LEU A 173 -7.98 5.31 -3.15
CA LEU A 173 -7.15 5.72 -4.30
C LEU A 173 -7.99 6.40 -5.40
N ARG A 174 -9.16 5.84 -5.73
CA ARG A 174 -10.07 6.41 -6.74
C ARG A 174 -10.57 7.77 -6.30
N ASP A 175 -10.96 7.89 -5.05
CA ASP A 175 -11.57 9.10 -4.54
C ASP A 175 -10.48 10.19 -4.42
N ALA A 176 -9.30 9.87 -3.90
CA ALA A 176 -8.14 10.77 -3.90
C ALA A 176 -7.75 11.23 -5.32
N LEU A 177 -7.67 10.33 -6.30
CA LEU A 177 -7.36 10.68 -7.69
C LEU A 177 -8.37 11.68 -8.24
N ARG A 178 -9.68 11.45 -8.02
CA ARG A 178 -10.74 12.36 -8.48
C ARG A 178 -10.65 13.73 -7.81
N LEU A 179 -10.46 13.75 -6.48
CA LEU A 179 -10.29 14.98 -5.71
C LEU A 179 -9.15 15.83 -6.27
N TRP A 180 -7.98 15.21 -6.45
CA TRP A 180 -6.78 15.91 -6.86
C TRP A 180 -6.80 16.30 -8.35
N ILE A 181 -7.40 15.49 -9.23
CA ILE A 181 -7.68 15.93 -10.61
C ILE A 181 -8.55 17.20 -10.59
N PHE A 182 -9.66 17.18 -9.85
CA PHE A 182 -10.55 18.34 -9.77
C PHE A 182 -9.85 19.59 -9.21
N ALA A 183 -9.08 19.41 -8.14
CA ALA A 183 -8.41 20.50 -7.43
C ALA A 183 -7.25 21.11 -8.25
N LEU A 184 -6.47 20.28 -8.95
CA LEU A 184 -5.20 20.69 -9.54
C LEU A 184 -5.28 20.98 -11.04
N LEU A 185 -6.26 20.45 -11.78
CA LEU A 185 -6.28 20.59 -13.25
C LEU A 185 -6.20 22.05 -13.74
N PRO A 186 -6.98 23.02 -13.20
CA PRO A 186 -6.85 24.41 -13.64
C PRO A 186 -5.53 25.07 -13.22
N ALA A 187 -4.93 24.61 -12.12
CA ALA A 187 -3.62 25.08 -11.68
C ALA A 187 -2.54 24.60 -12.66
N ILE A 188 -2.61 23.34 -13.11
CA ILE A 188 -1.72 22.77 -14.13
C ILE A 188 -1.83 23.57 -15.44
N GLU A 189 -3.05 23.82 -15.93
CA GLU A 189 -3.28 24.62 -17.14
C GLU A 189 -2.71 26.04 -17.00
N ALA A 190 -2.96 26.71 -15.87
CA ALA A 190 -2.45 28.06 -15.63
C ALA A 190 -0.92 28.14 -15.53
N LEU A 191 -0.27 27.13 -14.93
CA LEU A 191 1.19 27.04 -14.87
C LEU A 191 1.76 26.76 -16.26
N PHE A 192 1.17 25.82 -17.01
CA PHE A 192 1.60 25.49 -18.37
C PHE A 192 1.56 26.72 -19.26
N ASP A 193 0.52 27.54 -19.11
CA ASP A 193 0.36 28.74 -19.92
C ASP A 193 1.48 29.77 -19.78
N ARG A 194 2.20 29.69 -18.67
CA ARG A 194 3.28 30.60 -18.27
C ARG A 194 4.66 29.98 -18.38
N SER A 195 4.75 28.74 -18.84
CA SER A 195 6.01 28.01 -19.04
C SER A 195 6.38 27.98 -20.53
N PRO A 196 7.12 28.98 -21.04
CA PRO A 196 7.53 29.00 -22.44
C PRO A 196 8.47 27.84 -22.81
N GLY A 197 9.26 27.30 -21.86
CA GLY A 197 10.09 26.12 -22.09
C GLY A 197 9.23 24.90 -22.41
N LEU A 198 8.26 24.59 -21.54
CA LEU A 198 7.31 23.50 -21.78
C LEU A 198 6.44 23.69 -23.04
N LYS A 199 6.09 24.93 -23.42
CA LYS A 199 5.38 25.21 -24.68
C LYS A 199 6.22 24.95 -25.94
N GLY A 200 7.54 24.86 -25.81
CA GLY A 200 8.43 24.41 -26.87
C GLY A 200 8.40 22.89 -27.07
N ASP A 201 8.19 22.14 -26.00
CA ASP A 201 8.24 20.67 -25.98
C ASP A 201 6.86 20.01 -26.11
N TYR A 202 5.79 20.69 -25.71
CA TYR A 202 4.43 20.16 -25.67
C TYR A 202 3.43 21.11 -26.34
N LEU A 203 2.50 20.55 -27.13
CA LEU A 203 1.48 21.31 -27.86
C LEU A 203 0.40 21.89 -26.92
N SER A 204 0.10 21.18 -25.82
CA SER A 204 -0.88 21.60 -24.83
C SER A 204 -0.54 21.07 -23.43
N ALA A 205 -1.22 21.59 -22.41
CA ALA A 205 -1.13 21.05 -21.05
C ALA A 205 -1.53 19.56 -21.00
N PHE A 206 -2.46 19.12 -21.87
CA PHE A 206 -2.87 17.72 -21.95
C PHE A 206 -1.80 16.85 -22.61
N ASP A 207 -1.02 17.36 -23.56
CA ASP A 207 0.14 16.64 -24.12
C ASP A 207 1.25 16.52 -23.07
N CYS A 208 1.48 17.59 -22.30
CA CYS A 208 2.41 17.55 -21.19
C CYS A 208 2.00 16.52 -20.14
N ILE A 209 0.70 16.45 -19.78
CA ILE A 209 0.17 15.41 -18.88
C ILE A 209 0.31 14.03 -19.52
N ALA A 210 -0.06 13.84 -20.79
CA ALA A 210 0.00 12.53 -21.44
C ALA A 210 1.44 11.96 -21.48
N TRP A 211 2.43 12.83 -21.68
CA TRP A 211 3.85 12.46 -21.70
C TRP A 211 4.40 12.14 -20.31
N ASN A 212 4.07 12.97 -19.32
CA ASN A 212 4.66 12.89 -17.96
C ASN A 212 3.80 12.06 -16.98
N ALA A 213 2.59 11.64 -17.36
CA ALA A 213 1.70 10.79 -16.56
C ALA A 213 1.24 9.53 -17.33
N PRO A 214 2.16 8.58 -17.61
CA PRO A 214 1.85 7.38 -18.38
C PRO A 214 0.82 6.47 -17.69
N HIS A 215 0.77 6.43 -16.36
CA HIS A 215 -0.22 5.64 -15.64
C HIS A 215 -1.62 6.27 -15.72
N LEU A 216 -1.71 7.60 -15.68
CA LEU A 216 -2.95 8.34 -15.87
C LEU A 216 -3.50 8.16 -17.30
N MET A 217 -2.62 8.23 -18.31
CA MET A 217 -2.97 8.00 -19.70
C MET A 217 -3.50 6.57 -19.92
N ALA A 218 -2.84 5.56 -19.35
CA ALA A 218 -3.31 4.18 -19.42
C ALA A 218 -4.69 3.98 -18.77
N LEU A 219 -5.01 4.70 -17.68
CA LEU A 219 -6.36 4.69 -17.10
C LEU A 219 -7.40 5.31 -18.05
N ALA A 220 -7.06 6.41 -18.72
CA ALA A 220 -7.94 7.05 -19.69
C ALA A 220 -8.26 6.11 -20.86
N GLN A 221 -7.25 5.48 -21.44
CA GLN A 221 -7.39 4.49 -22.53
C GLN A 221 -8.23 3.28 -22.09
N ALA A 222 -7.97 2.72 -20.90
CA ALA A 222 -8.76 1.61 -20.37
C ALA A 222 -10.22 2.00 -20.09
N SER A 223 -10.48 3.26 -19.71
CA SER A 223 -11.84 3.78 -19.53
C SER A 223 -12.60 3.92 -20.86
N LEU A 224 -11.91 4.27 -21.94
CA LEU A 224 -12.48 4.33 -23.28
C LEU A 224 -12.80 2.93 -23.81
N ALA A 225 -11.85 1.99 -23.75
CA ALA A 225 -12.03 0.63 -24.25
C ALA A 225 -13.27 -0.07 -23.64
N ARG A 226 -13.54 0.17 -22.35
CA ARG A 226 -14.75 -0.35 -21.66
C ARG A 226 -16.06 0.28 -22.16
N ARG A 227 -16.02 1.53 -22.65
CA ARG A 227 -17.19 2.23 -23.20
C ARG A 227 -17.43 1.87 -24.66
N SER A 228 -16.37 1.74 -25.44
CA SER A 228 -16.45 1.39 -26.87
C SER A 228 -16.93 -0.05 -27.12
N GLY A 229 -16.91 -0.92 -26.10
CA GLY A 229 -17.55 -2.23 -26.13
C GLY A 229 -19.09 -2.21 -26.31
N HIS A 230 -19.72 -1.02 -26.41
CA HIS A 230 -21.15 -0.86 -26.76
C HIS A 230 -21.42 0.14 -27.91
N ALA A 231 -20.40 0.82 -28.45
CA ALA A 231 -20.44 1.55 -29.73
C ALA A 231 -19.06 2.18 -29.95
N ALA A 232 -18.34 1.75 -30.98
CA ALA A 232 -17.22 2.52 -31.48
C ALA A 232 -17.79 3.80 -32.12
N VAL A 233 -17.46 4.96 -31.55
CA VAL A 233 -17.64 6.24 -32.26
C VAL A 233 -16.61 6.24 -33.38
N THR A 234 -17.08 5.96 -34.60
CA THR A 234 -16.36 6.23 -35.84
C THR A 234 -16.36 7.74 -36.04
N GLY A 235 -15.37 8.42 -35.44
CA GLY A 235 -15.01 9.79 -35.78
C GLY A 235 -13.94 9.80 -36.86
N ASP A 236 -14.02 10.79 -37.74
CA ASP A 236 -13.05 11.07 -38.81
C ASP A 236 -11.63 11.23 -38.22
N PRO A 237 -10.61 10.49 -38.71
CA PRO A 237 -9.24 10.59 -38.22
C PRO A 237 -8.58 11.96 -38.43
N GLY A 238 -9.21 12.87 -39.18
CA GLY A 238 -8.77 14.26 -39.33
C GLY A 238 -9.24 15.24 -38.25
N ASP A 239 -10.13 14.83 -37.33
CA ASP A 239 -10.80 15.71 -36.36
C ASP A 239 -10.44 15.39 -34.89
N CYS A 240 -9.39 14.60 -34.67
CA CYS A 240 -8.92 14.27 -33.34
C CYS A 240 -8.12 15.44 -32.73
N GLU A 241 -8.77 16.25 -31.89
CA GLU A 241 -8.06 17.12 -30.96
C GLU A 241 -7.01 16.32 -30.16
N ASP A 242 -5.81 16.91 -30.02
CA ASP A 242 -4.71 16.38 -29.22
C ASP A 242 -5.20 15.86 -27.85
N GLN A 243 -5.02 14.55 -27.65
CA GLN A 243 -5.39 13.80 -26.44
C GLN A 243 -6.87 13.83 -26.03
N SER A 244 -7.81 13.83 -26.99
CA SER A 244 -9.26 13.81 -26.73
C SER A 244 -9.73 12.77 -25.69
N VAL A 245 -9.13 11.57 -25.71
CA VAL A 245 -9.42 10.49 -24.73
C VAL A 245 -9.07 10.89 -23.30
N LEU A 246 -7.90 11.51 -23.11
CA LEU A 246 -7.44 11.99 -21.81
C LEU A 246 -8.31 13.15 -21.33
N ARG A 247 -8.61 14.13 -22.20
CA ARG A 247 -9.48 15.27 -21.89
C ARG A 247 -10.84 14.82 -21.34
N VAL A 248 -11.51 13.92 -22.08
CA VAL A 248 -12.82 13.37 -21.67
C VAL A 248 -12.72 12.61 -20.35
N PHE A 249 -11.66 11.80 -20.17
CA PHE A 249 -11.45 11.07 -18.93
C PHE A 249 -11.25 11.99 -17.72
N LEU A 250 -10.38 13.00 -17.84
CA LEU A 250 -10.07 13.95 -16.77
C LEU A 250 -11.30 14.79 -16.42
N ALA A 251 -12.06 15.27 -17.41
CA ALA A 251 -13.31 16.00 -17.18
C ALA A 251 -14.31 15.18 -16.35
N MET A 252 -14.47 13.89 -16.66
CA MET A 252 -15.34 13.00 -15.89
C MET A 252 -14.82 12.72 -14.48
N GLN A 253 -13.51 12.54 -14.30
CA GLN A 253 -12.96 12.39 -12.95
C GLN A 253 -13.11 13.68 -12.14
N ALA A 254 -12.96 14.84 -12.78
CA ALA A 254 -13.11 16.14 -12.14
C ALA A 254 -14.55 16.40 -11.68
N ASP A 255 -15.57 16.01 -12.45
CA ASP A 255 -16.98 16.14 -12.03
C ASP A 255 -17.29 15.32 -10.78
N GLU A 256 -16.78 14.09 -10.70
CA GLU A 256 -16.89 13.29 -9.47
C GLU A 256 -16.05 13.85 -8.32
N GLY A 257 -14.87 14.38 -8.62
CA GLY A 257 -13.98 15.03 -7.65
C GLY A 257 -14.59 16.28 -7.01
N ARG A 258 -15.36 17.06 -7.78
CA ARG A 258 -16.08 18.26 -7.32
C ARG A 258 -17.00 17.96 -6.12
N LYS A 259 -17.56 16.75 -6.06
CA LYS A 259 -18.49 16.30 -5.03
C LYS A 259 -17.78 16.00 -3.71
N GLN A 260 -16.46 15.80 -3.73
CA GLN A 260 -15.68 15.45 -2.55
C GLN A 260 -15.33 16.67 -1.71
N ARG A 261 -15.20 16.43 -0.40
CA ARG A 261 -14.81 17.44 0.58
C ARG A 261 -13.39 17.16 1.06
N LEU A 262 -12.54 18.19 1.01
CA LEU A 262 -11.22 18.17 1.62
C LEU A 262 -11.29 18.89 2.97
N VAL A 263 -10.93 18.19 4.04
CA VAL A 263 -10.74 18.79 5.37
C VAL A 263 -9.24 18.84 5.63
N VAL A 264 -8.73 19.96 6.12
CA VAL A 264 -7.31 20.13 6.43
C VAL A 264 -7.11 20.73 7.81
N HIS A 265 -6.08 20.26 8.51
CA HIS A 265 -5.53 20.92 9.69
C HIS A 265 -4.56 22.01 9.25
N ASP A 266 -4.88 23.23 9.65
CA ASP A 266 -4.17 24.45 9.30
C ASP A 266 -3.69 25.17 10.56
N GLY A 267 -2.55 24.69 11.09
CA GLY A 267 -2.12 25.00 12.45
C GLY A 267 -3.09 24.38 13.47
N GLU A 268 -3.67 25.20 14.34
CA GLU A 268 -4.66 24.77 15.34
C GLU A 268 -6.10 24.74 14.77
N ALA A 269 -6.34 25.28 13.57
CA ALA A 269 -7.66 25.38 12.98
C ALA A 269 -7.96 24.24 11.99
N VAL A 270 -9.18 23.72 12.01
CA VAL A 270 -9.67 22.78 10.99
C VAL A 270 -10.46 23.54 9.94
N ARG A 271 -10.04 23.47 8.67
CA ARG A 271 -10.71 24.12 7.53
C ARG A 271 -11.28 23.09 6.56
N GLN A 272 -12.38 23.43 5.91
CA GLN A 272 -13.05 22.56 4.94
C GLN A 272 -13.17 23.26 3.59
N TYR A 273 -12.87 22.53 2.52
CA TYR A 273 -12.94 22.99 1.14
C TYR A 273 -13.72 21.99 0.28
N GLN A 274 -14.57 22.48 -0.61
CA GLN A 274 -15.36 21.68 -1.55
C GLN A 274 -15.66 22.49 -2.81
N GLY A 275 -15.80 21.79 -3.95
CA GLY A 275 -16.17 22.42 -5.22
C GLY A 275 -15.28 23.60 -5.59
N VAL A 276 -15.88 24.70 -6.04
CA VAL A 276 -15.14 25.88 -6.53
C VAL A 276 -14.19 26.47 -5.49
N ALA A 277 -14.52 26.40 -4.18
CA ALA A 277 -13.64 26.91 -3.13
C ALA A 277 -12.31 26.13 -3.05
N LEU A 278 -12.38 24.80 -3.23
CA LEU A 278 -11.19 23.94 -3.28
C LEU A 278 -10.33 24.25 -4.51
N GLN A 279 -10.97 24.31 -5.68
CA GLN A 279 -10.28 24.59 -6.94
C GLN A 279 -9.64 25.99 -6.94
N LYS A 280 -10.37 26.99 -6.45
CA LYS A 280 -9.87 28.36 -6.31
C LYS A 280 -8.63 28.42 -5.41
N ARG A 281 -8.61 27.69 -4.29
CA ARG A 281 -7.45 27.63 -3.38
C ARG A 281 -6.17 27.23 -4.12
N TYR A 282 -6.22 26.19 -4.94
CA TYR A 282 -5.03 25.71 -5.67
C TYR A 282 -4.71 26.56 -6.91
N LEU A 283 -5.71 27.10 -7.59
CA LEU A 283 -5.51 28.04 -8.69
C LEU A 283 -4.86 29.36 -8.19
N ASP A 284 -5.32 29.91 -7.07
CA ASP A 284 -4.75 31.13 -6.49
C ASP A 284 -3.30 30.88 -6.04
N ARG A 285 -3.00 29.68 -5.52
CA ARG A 285 -1.62 29.25 -5.23
C ARG A 285 -0.75 29.19 -6.48
N ALA A 286 -1.23 28.54 -7.55
CA ALA A 286 -0.52 28.50 -8.82
C ALA A 286 -0.26 29.90 -9.35
N LYS A 287 -1.26 30.79 -9.29
CA LYS A 287 -1.09 32.21 -9.65
C LYS A 287 -0.09 32.96 -8.79
N ALA A 288 0.03 32.64 -7.50
CA ALA A 288 1.06 33.22 -6.64
C ALA A 288 2.47 32.78 -7.09
N SER A 289 2.64 31.53 -7.53
CA SER A 289 3.88 31.07 -8.17
C SER A 289 4.15 31.74 -9.53
N LEU A 290 3.17 32.45 -10.11
CA LEU A 290 3.32 33.25 -11.33
C LEU A 290 3.63 34.74 -11.05
N ALA A 291 3.83 35.14 -9.79
CA ALA A 291 4.09 36.52 -9.41
C ALA A 291 5.49 37.01 -9.87
N PRO A 292 5.69 38.33 -10.03
CA PRO A 292 6.96 38.88 -10.52
C PRO A 292 8.13 38.50 -9.60
N GLY A 293 9.08 37.71 -10.13
CA GLY A 293 10.26 37.24 -9.39
C GLY A 293 10.39 35.71 -9.27
N ALA A 294 9.33 34.95 -9.56
CA ALA A 294 9.45 33.49 -9.67
C ALA A 294 10.28 33.08 -10.90
N GLY A 295 11.20 32.14 -10.72
CA GLY A 295 12.03 31.64 -11.83
C GLY A 295 11.22 30.72 -12.76
N LEU A 296 11.43 30.80 -14.08
CA LEU A 296 10.73 29.93 -15.04
C LEU A 296 10.91 28.44 -14.72
N GLN A 297 12.11 28.04 -14.32
CA GLN A 297 12.43 26.67 -13.91
C GLN A 297 11.63 26.21 -12.67
N GLU A 298 11.31 27.13 -11.76
CA GLU A 298 10.52 26.85 -10.56
C GLU A 298 9.05 26.60 -10.94
N ILE A 299 8.50 27.39 -11.86
CA ILE A 299 7.14 27.21 -12.39
C ILE A 299 7.01 25.83 -13.08
N GLU A 300 7.98 25.47 -13.92
CA GLU A 300 8.02 24.17 -14.60
C GLU A 300 8.14 23.01 -13.59
N SER A 301 9.01 23.15 -12.60
CA SER A 301 9.14 22.16 -11.52
C SER A 301 7.84 21.98 -10.74
N HIS A 302 7.14 23.08 -10.42
CA HIS A 302 5.83 23.01 -9.76
C HIS A 302 4.79 22.31 -10.63
N LEU A 303 4.72 22.64 -11.92
CA LEU A 303 3.79 21.98 -12.83
C LEU A 303 4.04 20.47 -12.87
N LEU A 304 5.28 20.05 -13.08
CA LEU A 304 5.63 18.63 -13.21
C LEU A 304 5.30 17.86 -11.92
N ARG A 305 5.57 18.43 -10.74
CA ARG A 305 5.18 17.81 -9.46
C ARG A 305 3.67 17.58 -9.31
N HIS A 306 2.83 18.49 -9.81
CA HIS A 306 1.38 18.26 -9.81
C HIS A 306 1.00 17.10 -10.73
N ILE A 307 1.64 16.99 -11.90
CA ILE A 307 1.41 15.89 -12.85
C ILE A 307 1.88 14.56 -12.24
N GLU A 308 3.06 14.52 -11.64
CA GLU A 308 3.62 13.36 -10.95
C GLU A 308 2.72 12.87 -9.81
N LEU A 309 2.11 13.77 -9.02
CA LEU A 309 1.13 13.38 -8.00
C LEU A 309 -0.08 12.67 -8.62
N LEU A 310 -0.63 13.22 -9.70
CA LEU A 310 -1.78 12.60 -10.38
C LEU A 310 -1.40 11.24 -10.96
N ASP A 311 -0.19 11.12 -11.49
CA ASP A 311 0.31 9.85 -12.03
C ASP A 311 0.58 8.82 -10.94
N LEU A 312 1.11 9.23 -9.78
CA LEU A 312 1.29 8.35 -8.61
C LEU A 312 -0.04 7.76 -8.15
N LEU A 313 -1.09 8.58 -8.02
CA LEU A 313 -2.44 8.12 -7.68
C LEU A 313 -3.01 7.19 -8.76
N ALA A 314 -2.74 7.48 -10.03
CA ALA A 314 -3.12 6.62 -11.15
C ALA A 314 -2.40 5.26 -11.12
N LYS A 315 -1.09 5.24 -10.84
CA LYS A 315 -0.26 4.05 -10.64
C LYS A 315 -0.81 3.21 -9.51
N GLY A 316 -1.03 3.81 -8.33
CA GLY A 316 -1.68 3.20 -7.18
C GLY A 316 -2.99 2.51 -7.56
N ARG A 317 -3.89 3.24 -8.22
CA ARG A 317 -5.20 2.71 -8.63
C ARG A 317 -5.09 1.55 -9.62
N ARG A 318 -4.17 1.64 -10.60
CA ARG A 318 -3.93 0.55 -11.56
C ARG A 318 -3.46 -0.71 -10.84
N VAL A 319 -2.47 -0.59 -9.97
CA VAL A 319 -1.93 -1.72 -9.20
C VAL A 319 -3.01 -2.35 -8.32
N ALA A 320 -3.74 -1.55 -7.54
CA ALA A 320 -4.82 -2.03 -6.69
C ALA A 320 -5.91 -2.77 -7.49
N THR A 321 -6.26 -2.27 -8.68
CA THR A 321 -7.23 -2.92 -9.57
C THR A 321 -6.71 -4.26 -10.09
N SER A 322 -5.44 -4.32 -10.52
CA SER A 322 -4.81 -5.56 -11.00
C SER A 322 -4.72 -6.60 -9.91
N ILE A 323 -4.33 -6.18 -8.70
CA ILE A 323 -4.29 -7.00 -7.50
C ILE A 323 -5.67 -7.59 -7.20
N LEU A 324 -6.72 -6.76 -7.12
CA LEU A 324 -8.07 -7.28 -6.85
C LEU A 324 -8.52 -8.26 -7.94
N ALA A 325 -8.24 -7.95 -9.20
CA ALA A 325 -8.60 -8.83 -10.32
C ALA A 325 -7.94 -10.21 -10.21
N ALA A 326 -6.65 -10.27 -9.85
CA ALA A 326 -5.94 -11.52 -9.62
C ALA A 326 -6.53 -12.30 -8.43
N ARG A 327 -6.81 -11.61 -7.32
CA ARG A 327 -7.36 -12.20 -6.08
C ARG A 327 -8.69 -12.92 -6.28
N LEU A 328 -9.56 -12.44 -7.18
CA LEU A 328 -10.81 -13.12 -7.51
C LEU A 328 -10.58 -14.50 -8.15
N GLY A 329 -9.57 -14.61 -9.02
CA GLY A 329 -9.17 -15.87 -9.63
C GLY A 329 -8.55 -16.83 -8.61
N GLU A 330 -7.60 -16.31 -7.82
CA GLU A 330 -6.92 -17.07 -6.76
C GLU A 330 -7.91 -17.61 -5.71
N MET A 331 -8.89 -16.81 -5.28
CA MET A 331 -9.92 -17.27 -4.34
C MET A 331 -10.73 -18.43 -4.91
N ARG A 332 -11.16 -18.33 -6.17
CA ARG A 332 -11.89 -19.42 -6.84
C ARG A 332 -11.03 -20.68 -6.90
N ASP A 333 -9.76 -20.53 -7.27
CA ASP A 333 -8.81 -21.63 -7.42
C ASP A 333 -8.51 -22.28 -6.05
N TYR A 334 -8.43 -21.50 -4.99
CA TYR A 334 -8.30 -21.94 -3.61
C TYR A 334 -9.52 -22.77 -3.16
N VAL A 335 -10.74 -22.24 -3.31
CA VAL A 335 -11.98 -22.92 -2.89
C VAL A 335 -12.16 -24.24 -3.64
N GLN A 336 -12.04 -24.21 -4.98
CA GLN A 336 -12.13 -25.42 -5.80
C GLN A 336 -11.03 -26.43 -5.45
N GLY A 337 -9.83 -25.93 -5.12
CA GLY A 337 -8.72 -26.74 -4.65
C GLY A 337 -9.06 -27.46 -3.35
N LEU A 338 -9.54 -26.76 -2.32
CA LEU A 338 -9.95 -27.35 -1.04
C LEU A 338 -11.06 -28.39 -1.20
N GLU A 339 -12.08 -28.10 -2.00
CA GLU A 339 -13.15 -29.05 -2.31
C GLU A 339 -12.59 -30.33 -2.93
N SER A 340 -11.62 -30.19 -3.84
CA SER A 340 -10.96 -31.32 -4.51
C SER A 340 -10.03 -32.12 -3.60
N LEU A 341 -9.61 -31.54 -2.48
CA LEU A 341 -8.78 -32.21 -1.47
C LEU A 341 -9.59 -33.06 -0.50
N GLY A 342 -10.90 -32.79 -0.34
CA GLY A 342 -11.79 -33.62 0.49
C GLY A 342 -11.36 -33.72 1.95
N GLY A 343 -10.75 -32.67 2.50
CA GLY A 343 -10.24 -32.63 3.87
C GLY A 343 -8.80 -33.12 4.05
N ALA A 344 -8.18 -33.68 3.01
CA ALA A 344 -6.75 -33.96 3.04
C ALA A 344 -5.98 -32.63 2.93
N GLY A 345 -5.32 -32.20 4.00
CA GLY A 345 -4.60 -30.92 4.04
C GLY A 345 -3.58 -30.79 2.89
N ALA A 346 -3.55 -29.62 2.25
CA ALA A 346 -2.66 -29.38 1.10
C ALA A 346 -1.17 -29.58 1.45
N HIS A 347 -0.79 -29.26 2.69
CA HIS A 347 0.56 -29.43 3.21
C HIS A 347 1.00 -30.91 3.22
N GLY A 348 0.20 -31.78 3.85
CA GLY A 348 0.52 -33.21 3.96
C GLY A 348 0.68 -33.89 2.59
N ILE A 349 -0.17 -33.52 1.63
CA ILE A 349 -0.09 -34.07 0.26
C ILE A 349 1.20 -33.67 -0.47
N ARG A 350 1.71 -32.45 -0.22
CA ARG A 350 2.93 -31.96 -0.87
C ARG A 350 4.21 -32.55 -0.26
N HIS A 351 4.20 -32.90 1.02
CA HIS A 351 5.34 -33.53 1.71
C HIS A 351 5.39 -35.05 1.57
N ALA A 352 4.27 -35.72 1.29
CA ALA A 352 4.20 -37.16 1.05
C ALA A 352 3.58 -37.49 -0.32
N PRO A 353 4.18 -37.04 -1.44
CA PRO A 353 3.55 -37.08 -2.77
C PRO A 353 3.24 -38.48 -3.28
N ASP A 354 3.97 -39.49 -2.81
CA ASP A 354 3.85 -40.88 -3.25
C ASP A 354 2.56 -41.56 -2.78
N GLY A 355 1.93 -41.04 -1.71
CA GLY A 355 0.65 -41.53 -1.19
C GLY A 355 -0.59 -40.97 -1.91
N HIS A 356 -0.42 -40.05 -2.86
CA HIS A 356 -1.53 -39.26 -3.42
C HIS A 356 -1.62 -39.25 -4.95
N GLY A 357 -2.85 -39.33 -5.45
CA GLY A 357 -3.14 -39.31 -6.88
C GLY A 357 -2.75 -37.97 -7.54
N LYS A 358 -2.48 -37.98 -8.85
CA LYS A 358 -2.12 -36.77 -9.63
C LYS A 358 -3.13 -35.63 -9.45
N ARG A 359 -4.42 -35.94 -9.33
CA ARG A 359 -5.50 -34.95 -9.11
C ARG A 359 -5.40 -34.25 -7.76
N GLN A 360 -5.17 -34.99 -6.67
CA GLN A 360 -5.00 -34.43 -5.34
C GLN A 360 -3.73 -33.57 -5.25
N ARG A 361 -2.64 -34.00 -5.90
CA ARG A 361 -1.41 -33.20 -6.01
C ARG A 361 -1.64 -31.88 -6.76
N ALA A 362 -2.36 -31.92 -7.88
CA ALA A 362 -2.71 -30.72 -8.62
C ALA A 362 -3.60 -29.76 -7.80
N ALA A 363 -4.56 -30.30 -7.04
CA ALA A 363 -5.39 -29.52 -6.13
C ALA A 363 -4.57 -28.87 -5.00
N ALA A 364 -3.66 -29.63 -4.36
CA ALA A 364 -2.79 -29.13 -3.31
C ALA A 364 -1.85 -28.01 -3.82
N ASN A 365 -1.30 -28.17 -5.03
CA ASN A 365 -0.48 -27.14 -5.67
C ASN A 365 -1.31 -25.88 -5.97
N ARG A 366 -2.56 -26.02 -6.41
CA ARG A 366 -3.47 -24.90 -6.67
C ARG A 366 -3.82 -24.14 -5.39
N VAL A 367 -4.17 -24.85 -4.32
CA VAL A 367 -4.43 -24.27 -2.99
C VAL A 367 -3.21 -23.48 -2.50
N ASN A 368 -2.02 -24.03 -2.67
CA ASN A 368 -0.78 -23.37 -2.27
C ASN A 368 -0.44 -22.16 -3.15
N ALA A 369 -0.63 -22.25 -4.47
CA ALA A 369 -0.38 -21.14 -5.40
C ALA A 369 -1.33 -19.96 -5.13
N ALA A 370 -2.62 -20.22 -4.89
CA ALA A 370 -3.60 -19.19 -4.57
C ALA A 370 -3.31 -18.43 -3.26
N GLN A 371 -2.51 -18.99 -2.35
CA GLN A 371 -2.08 -18.33 -1.13
C GLN A 371 -0.87 -17.41 -1.33
N LYS A 372 -0.19 -17.48 -2.48
CA LYS A 372 0.98 -16.66 -2.81
C LYS A 372 0.56 -15.47 -3.67
N PRO A 373 0.64 -14.23 -3.15
CA PRO A 373 0.17 -13.05 -3.86
C PRO A 373 1.14 -12.59 -4.96
N GLU A 374 1.24 -13.28 -6.10
CA GLU A 374 2.16 -12.89 -7.18
C GLU A 374 1.93 -11.44 -7.63
N ALA A 375 0.68 -10.97 -7.66
CA ALA A 375 0.34 -9.58 -8.02
C ALA A 375 0.86 -8.52 -7.03
N PHE A 376 1.29 -8.90 -5.83
CA PHE A 376 1.88 -7.99 -4.85
C PHE A 376 3.41 -8.09 -4.80
N VAL A 377 3.98 -9.13 -5.41
CA VAL A 377 5.40 -9.29 -5.63
C VAL A 377 5.76 -8.40 -6.83
N GLN A 378 6.66 -7.46 -6.59
CA GLN A 378 7.04 -6.41 -7.52
C GLN A 378 8.51 -6.60 -7.89
N PRO A 379 8.80 -7.28 -9.01
CA PRO A 379 10.17 -7.53 -9.41
C PRO A 379 10.88 -6.19 -9.71
N PRO A 380 12.22 -6.19 -9.64
CA PRO A 380 13.00 -4.97 -9.77
C PRO A 380 13.02 -4.37 -11.18
N ASP A 381 12.43 -5.04 -12.18
CA ASP A 381 12.38 -4.62 -13.56
C ASP A 381 11.03 -3.99 -13.97
N ASP A 382 11.11 -3.00 -14.86
CA ASP A 382 9.93 -2.27 -15.38
C ASP A 382 9.12 -3.09 -16.41
N THR A 383 9.55 -4.31 -16.73
CA THR A 383 8.89 -5.22 -17.67
C THR A 383 7.73 -6.00 -17.04
N ALA A 384 7.57 -5.90 -15.72
CA ALA A 384 6.58 -6.65 -14.97
C ALA A 384 5.13 -6.21 -15.25
N PRO A 385 4.16 -7.14 -15.16
CA PRO A 385 2.75 -6.81 -15.37
C PRO A 385 2.17 -5.86 -14.31
N VAL A 386 2.83 -5.74 -13.16
CA VAL A 386 2.51 -4.80 -12.08
C VAL A 386 3.74 -3.92 -11.86
N PRO A 387 3.63 -2.59 -11.97
CA PRO A 387 4.77 -1.71 -11.78
C PRO A 387 5.25 -1.74 -10.33
N ARG A 388 6.57 -1.67 -10.14
CA ARG A 388 7.20 -1.60 -8.83
C ARG A 388 6.99 -0.24 -8.18
N PHE A 389 6.68 -0.23 -6.89
CA PHE A 389 6.73 0.99 -6.09
C PHE A 389 8.08 1.16 -5.40
N THR A 390 8.55 2.39 -5.39
CA THR A 390 9.61 2.86 -4.50
C THR A 390 9.06 3.13 -3.08
N PRO A 391 9.92 3.16 -2.04
CA PRO A 391 9.49 3.51 -0.68
C PRO A 391 8.80 4.88 -0.61
N GLN A 392 9.30 5.87 -1.34
CA GLN A 392 8.72 7.21 -1.38
C GLN A 392 7.34 7.25 -2.04
N GLU A 393 7.11 6.48 -3.11
CA GLU A 393 5.81 6.40 -3.75
C GLU A 393 4.75 5.81 -2.81
N LEU A 394 5.10 4.77 -2.05
CA LEU A 394 4.19 4.18 -1.06
C LEU A 394 3.92 5.11 0.10
N ALA A 395 4.93 5.81 0.61
CA ALA A 395 4.74 6.86 1.62
C ALA A 395 3.82 7.98 1.09
N GLY A 396 4.01 8.40 -0.15
CA GLY A 396 3.17 9.38 -0.82
C GLY A 396 1.71 8.91 -0.94
N LEU A 397 1.47 7.69 -1.41
CA LEU A 397 0.13 7.11 -1.47
C LEU A 397 -0.51 6.96 -0.08
N ALA A 398 0.25 6.51 0.91
CA ALA A 398 -0.22 6.36 2.28
C ALA A 398 -0.60 7.72 2.90
N PHE A 399 0.22 8.74 2.72
CA PHE A 399 -0.06 10.13 3.13
C PHE A 399 -1.31 10.68 2.43
N LEU A 400 -1.40 10.50 1.11
CA LEU A 400 -2.49 11.05 0.29
C LEU A 400 -3.82 10.34 0.50
N CYS A 401 -3.83 9.06 0.85
CA CYS A 401 -5.06 8.24 0.81
C CYS A 401 -5.42 7.59 2.15
N ASP A 402 -4.57 7.69 3.19
CA ASP A 402 -4.73 6.95 4.45
C ASP A 402 -4.87 5.42 4.26
N ILE A 403 -4.07 4.88 3.33
CA ILE A 403 -4.01 3.45 3.04
C ILE A 403 -2.77 2.82 3.65
N ASP A 404 -2.85 1.53 3.95
CA ASP A 404 -1.68 0.72 4.22
C ASP A 404 -0.99 0.35 2.90
N GLY A 405 0.22 0.87 2.67
CA GLY A 405 0.98 0.63 1.44
C GLY A 405 1.22 -0.85 1.16
N PHE A 406 1.22 -1.70 2.19
CA PHE A 406 1.39 -3.14 2.01
C PHE A 406 0.17 -3.85 1.40
N GLN A 407 -0.98 -3.18 1.36
CA GLN A 407 -2.15 -3.69 0.63
C GLN A 407 -2.01 -3.57 -0.89
N ILE A 408 -0.92 -2.97 -1.38
CA ILE A 408 -0.60 -2.86 -2.81
C ILE A 408 0.85 -3.26 -3.17
N SER A 409 1.69 -3.62 -2.20
CA SER A 409 3.06 -4.10 -2.43
C SER A 409 3.58 -4.91 -1.24
N LEU A 410 4.12 -6.12 -1.46
CA LEU A 410 4.73 -6.95 -0.41
C LEU A 410 6.25 -6.83 -0.31
N GLN A 411 6.86 -6.10 -1.22
CA GLN A 411 8.31 -6.05 -1.36
C GLN A 411 8.80 -4.62 -1.40
N HIS A 412 9.49 -4.17 -0.35
CA HIS A 412 10.43 -3.05 -0.40
C HIS A 412 11.06 -2.85 1.00
N LEU A 413 11.78 -3.88 1.47
CA LEU A 413 13.04 -3.76 2.23
C LEU A 413 13.04 -2.56 3.23
N LEU A 414 12.29 -2.52 4.32
CA LEU A 414 12.45 -3.35 5.52
C LEU A 414 11.32 -3.10 6.52
N LEU A 415 10.07 -3.07 6.05
CA LEU A 415 8.93 -2.64 6.85
C LEU A 415 9.20 -1.25 7.46
N CYS A 416 9.18 -0.22 6.61
CA CYS A 416 9.45 1.17 7.01
C CYS A 416 8.36 1.70 7.96
N PRO A 417 8.62 1.86 9.27
CA PRO A 417 7.68 2.58 10.13
C PRO A 417 7.45 4.01 9.63
N GLU A 418 8.39 4.58 8.87
CA GLU A 418 8.28 5.88 8.22
C GLU A 418 7.11 5.95 7.20
N ILE A 419 6.77 4.85 6.53
CA ILE A 419 5.60 4.80 5.60
C ILE A 419 4.30 4.88 6.39
N TRP A 420 4.19 4.17 7.52
CA TRP A 420 3.00 4.28 8.38
C TRP A 420 2.94 5.62 9.12
N ALA A 421 4.08 6.17 9.49
CA ALA A 421 4.15 7.51 10.04
C ALA A 421 3.75 8.57 8.99
N ALA A 422 4.09 8.38 7.71
CA ALA A 422 3.58 9.20 6.62
C ALA A 422 2.05 9.08 6.47
N ARG A 423 1.51 7.86 6.57
CA ARG A 423 0.07 7.59 6.61
C ARG A 423 -0.61 8.35 7.75
N ALA A 424 -0.08 8.21 8.96
CA ALA A 424 -0.57 8.84 10.18
C ALA A 424 -0.51 10.36 10.08
N LEU A 425 0.60 10.91 9.60
CA LEU A 425 0.75 12.33 9.37
C LEU A 425 -0.26 12.83 8.32
N GLY A 426 -0.46 12.11 7.22
CA GLY A 426 -1.49 12.43 6.23
C GLY A 426 -2.90 12.39 6.81
N ALA A 427 -3.22 11.34 7.58
CA ALA A 427 -4.51 11.21 8.27
C ALA A 427 -4.78 12.37 9.23
N LEU A 428 -3.76 12.79 9.99
CA LEU A 428 -3.82 13.97 10.85
C LEU A 428 -4.04 15.22 9.99
N ARG A 429 -3.18 15.48 9.01
CA ARG A 429 -3.23 16.70 8.20
C ARG A 429 -4.50 16.86 7.38
N PHE A 430 -5.10 15.76 6.92
CA PHE A 430 -6.35 15.74 6.18
C PHE A 430 -7.59 15.43 7.05
N ASN A 431 -7.44 15.44 8.38
CA ASN A 431 -8.50 15.17 9.36
C ASN A 431 -9.35 13.93 9.04
N ARG A 432 -8.70 12.81 8.73
CA ARG A 432 -9.37 11.56 8.31
C ARG A 432 -9.71 10.64 9.48
N ARG A 433 -8.80 10.55 10.45
CA ARG A 433 -8.95 9.75 11.67
C ARG A 433 -8.12 10.37 12.80
N PRO A 434 -8.43 10.07 14.08
CA PRO A 434 -7.52 10.40 15.18
C PRO A 434 -6.16 9.71 14.98
N VAL A 435 -5.11 10.39 15.41
CA VAL A 435 -3.71 9.96 15.27
C VAL A 435 -2.95 10.35 16.53
N SER A 436 -2.19 9.41 17.09
CA SER A 436 -1.31 9.67 18.24
C SER A 436 0.05 10.20 17.81
N GLU A 437 0.76 10.84 18.74
CA GLU A 437 2.14 11.29 18.51
C GLU A 437 3.10 10.11 18.23
N ALA A 438 2.87 8.96 18.89
CA ALA A 438 3.66 7.75 18.72
C ALA A 438 3.60 7.21 17.27
N GLU A 439 2.47 7.34 16.59
CA GLU A 439 2.33 6.91 15.19
C GLU A 439 3.18 7.75 14.22
N ILE A 440 3.43 9.03 14.53
CA ILE A 440 4.16 9.98 13.66
C ILE A 440 5.66 9.99 13.99
N ALA A 441 6.03 9.69 15.25
CA ALA A 441 7.38 9.76 15.77
C ALA A 441 8.48 9.15 14.87
N PRO A 442 8.29 7.97 14.21
CA PRO A 442 9.32 7.39 13.34
C PRO A 442 9.75 8.27 12.17
N LEU A 443 8.83 9.08 11.63
CA LEU A 443 9.13 9.98 10.50
C LEU A 443 9.57 11.37 10.96
N ARG A 444 9.16 11.78 12.17
CA ARG A 444 9.40 13.12 12.71
C ARG A 444 10.88 13.52 12.69
N THR A 445 11.76 12.64 13.16
CA THR A 445 13.21 12.87 13.21
C THR A 445 13.77 13.25 11.83
N TRP A 446 13.25 12.65 10.76
CA TRP A 446 13.69 12.92 9.39
C TRP A 446 13.10 14.21 8.83
N LEU A 447 11.87 14.56 9.21
CA LEU A 447 11.25 15.83 8.81
C LEU A 447 11.89 17.04 9.50
N GLU A 448 12.40 16.86 10.72
CA GLU A 448 13.02 17.91 11.54
C GLU A 448 14.55 18.04 11.31
N ALA A 449 15.16 17.08 10.59
CA ALA A 449 16.58 17.11 10.28
C ALA A 449 16.93 18.31 9.38
N THR A 450 17.57 19.34 9.97
CA THR A 450 18.00 20.57 9.28
C THR A 450 19.24 20.39 8.40
N HIS A 451 19.95 19.27 8.55
CA HIS A 451 21.11 18.92 7.74
C HIS A 451 20.91 17.53 7.18
N VAL A 452 21.11 17.40 5.87
CA VAL A 452 21.15 16.10 5.19
C VAL A 452 22.53 15.51 5.45
N PRO A 453 22.67 14.39 6.20
CA PRO A 453 23.93 13.68 6.25
C PRO A 453 24.34 13.28 4.83
N GLU A 454 25.63 13.30 4.51
CA GLU A 454 26.09 12.78 3.21
C GLU A 454 25.53 11.36 3.01
N PRO A 455 25.11 10.99 1.78
CA PRO A 455 24.55 9.68 1.52
C PRO A 455 25.50 8.58 2.03
N GLY A 456 25.12 7.95 3.14
CA GLY A 456 25.79 6.76 3.63
C GLY A 456 25.52 5.58 2.69
N LEU A 457 26.32 4.52 2.83
CA LEU A 457 26.12 3.25 2.11
C LEU A 457 24.85 2.49 2.58
N ASP A 458 24.11 2.96 3.60
CA ASP A 458 22.90 2.31 4.12
C ASP A 458 21.65 2.68 3.29
N LEU A 459 21.13 1.69 2.56
CA LEU A 459 19.92 1.77 1.73
C LEU A 459 18.69 2.22 2.53
N ILE A 460 18.65 1.93 3.82
CA ILE A 460 17.51 2.21 4.70
C ILE A 460 17.48 3.67 5.06
N GLU A 461 18.64 4.21 5.43
CA GLU A 461 18.79 5.61 5.78
C GLU A 461 18.44 6.49 4.58
N THR A 462 18.97 6.12 3.40
CA THR A 462 18.61 6.74 2.12
C THR A 462 17.10 6.68 1.88
N SER A 463 16.48 5.52 2.08
CA SER A 463 15.03 5.37 1.92
C SER A 463 14.22 6.23 2.91
N CYS A 464 14.63 6.32 4.17
CA CYS A 464 13.95 7.15 5.17
C CYS A 464 14.02 8.63 4.81
N ARG A 465 15.19 9.08 4.33
CA ARG A 465 15.39 10.44 3.82
C ARG A 465 14.48 10.73 2.65
N ASP A 466 14.48 9.86 1.64
CA ASP A 466 13.70 10.08 0.42
C ASP A 466 12.18 10.06 0.70
N ILE A 467 11.73 9.24 1.68
CA ILE A 467 10.36 9.29 2.21
C ILE A 467 10.07 10.66 2.84
N ALA A 468 10.95 11.16 3.72
CA ALA A 468 10.74 12.43 4.39
C ALA A 468 10.72 13.62 3.43
N VAL A 469 11.62 13.66 2.44
CA VAL A 469 11.62 14.66 1.36
C VAL A 469 10.30 14.65 0.62
N THR A 470 9.84 13.46 0.21
CA THR A 470 8.57 13.30 -0.52
C THR A 470 7.37 13.77 0.31
N VAL A 471 7.32 13.42 1.59
CA VAL A 471 6.23 13.85 2.49
C VAL A 471 6.27 15.36 2.72
N ALA A 472 7.45 15.94 2.93
CA ALA A 472 7.62 17.39 3.09
C ALA A 472 7.19 18.14 1.82
N ASP A 473 7.56 17.65 0.64
CA ASP A 473 7.15 18.21 -0.65
C ASP A 473 5.63 18.15 -0.83
N LEU A 474 4.98 17.02 -0.50
CA LEU A 474 3.53 16.89 -0.52
C LEU A 474 2.84 17.85 0.46
N GLN A 475 3.37 18.00 1.67
CA GLN A 475 2.83 18.96 2.64
C GLN A 475 2.93 20.40 2.13
N ASN A 476 4.08 20.77 1.59
CA ASN A 476 4.31 22.11 1.02
C ASN A 476 3.41 22.37 -0.17
N MET A 477 3.25 21.39 -1.05
CA MET A 477 2.40 21.50 -2.24
C MET A 477 0.92 21.60 -1.88
N LEU A 478 0.45 20.78 -0.93
CA LEU A 478 -0.98 20.56 -0.72
C LEU A 478 -1.58 21.33 0.46
N LEU A 479 -0.83 21.50 1.55
CA LEU A 479 -1.41 21.96 2.82
C LEU A 479 -1.18 23.43 3.10
N TRP A 480 -0.07 24.01 2.64
CA TRP A 480 0.36 25.41 2.76
C TRP A 480 -0.19 26.18 3.98
N PRO A 481 0.65 26.58 4.95
CA PRO A 481 0.16 27.41 6.07
C PRO A 481 -0.48 28.68 5.50
N PRO A 482 -1.51 29.27 6.14
CA PRO A 482 -2.03 30.56 5.71
C PRO A 482 -0.83 31.49 5.60
N MET A 483 -0.75 32.27 4.51
CA MET A 483 0.16 33.39 4.51
C MET A 483 -0.11 34.15 5.80
N ARG A 484 0.79 34.06 6.79
CA ARG A 484 0.93 35.16 7.73
C ARG A 484 1.15 36.33 6.80
N GLU A 485 0.25 37.31 6.84
CA GLU A 485 0.49 38.59 6.23
C GLU A 485 1.96 38.93 6.50
N MET A 486 2.73 39.20 5.45
CA MET A 486 4.08 39.76 5.56
C MET A 486 4.01 41.19 6.11
N ARG A 487 3.33 41.38 7.25
CA ARG A 487 3.39 42.54 8.10
C ARG A 487 4.24 42.11 9.29
N ASP A 488 5.50 42.56 9.22
CA ASP A 488 6.53 42.62 10.28
C ASP A 488 7.89 42.07 9.83
N ARG A 489 8.32 42.51 8.64
CA ARG A 489 9.74 42.77 8.40
C ARG A 489 9.94 44.24 8.04
N SER A 490 9.65 45.09 9.02
CA SER A 490 10.15 46.45 9.11
C SER A 490 10.32 46.77 10.58
N SER A 491 11.47 46.36 11.12
CA SER A 491 12.08 46.88 12.34
C SER A 491 13.58 46.71 12.18
#